data_AF-A0A519Z812-F1
#
_entry.id   AF-A0A519Z812-F1
#
_cell.length_a   1.000
_cell.length_b   1.000
_cell.length_c   1.000
_cell.angle_alpha   90.00
_cell.angle_beta   90.00
_cell.angle_gamma   90.00
#
_symmetry.space_group_name_H-M   'P 1'
#
loop_
_entity.id
_entity.type
_entity.pdbx_description
1 polymer ?
#
loop_
_entity_poly.entity_id
_entity_poly.type
_entity_poly.pdbx_seq_one_letter_code
_entity_poly.pdbx_strand_id
1 'polypeptide(L)'
;LAMGMAVLLSSLGVGIIGPVGFLGLVAPHMARRLVGGHHQHLLPAAMLIGALLLVLADTLGRTLIAPSEIPAGILTAVIGAPYFLWLLARFKG
;
A
#
# COMPACT_ATOMS: atom_id res chain seq x y z
N LEU A 1 22.69 3.96 -5.51
CA LEU A 1 21.93 3.05 -6.41
C LEU A 1 20.53 2.74 -5.89
N ALA A 2 20.37 2.16 -4.68
CA ALA A 2 19.06 1.79 -4.14
C ALA A 2 18.05 2.96 -4.04
N MET A 3 18.48 4.13 -3.55
CA MET A 3 17.62 5.33 -3.49
C MET A 3 17.18 5.79 -4.89
N GLY A 4 18.08 5.75 -5.88
CA GLY A 4 17.75 6.10 -7.26
C GLY A 4 16.70 5.15 -7.85
N MET A 5 16.85 3.85 -7.62
CA MET A 5 15.87 2.85 -8.05
C MET A 5 14.51 3.04 -7.35
N ALA A 6 14.51 3.32 -6.04
CA ALA A 6 13.28 3.60 -5.29
C ALA A 6 12.56 4.85 -5.81
N VAL A 7 13.31 5.92 -6.10
CA VAL A 7 12.75 7.16 -6.68
C VAL A 7 12.18 6.89 -8.06
N LEU A 8 12.91 6.22 -8.94
CA LEU A 8 12.45 5.90 -10.30
C LEU A 8 11.19 5.04 -10.29
N LEU A 9 11.15 3.97 -9.49
CA LEU A 9 9.98 3.11 -9.41
C LEU A 9 8.76 3.84 -8.83
N SER A 10 8.97 4.65 -7.78
CA SER A 10 7.91 5.43 -7.16
C SER A 10 7.37 6.52 -8.09
N SER A 11 8.26 7.26 -8.77
CA SER A 11 7.86 8.35 -9.66
C SER A 11 7.16 7.84 -10.92
N LEU A 12 7.58 6.69 -11.47
CA LEU A 12 6.88 6.05 -12.59
C LEU A 12 5.45 5.65 -12.20
N GLY A 13 5.27 5.04 -11.03
CA GLY A 13 3.94 4.69 -10.53
C GLY A 13 3.06 5.94 -10.34
N VAL A 14 3.54 6.89 -9.55
CA VAL A 14 2.80 8.13 -9.24
C VAL A 14 2.52 8.97 -10.50
N GLY A 15 3.42 8.97 -11.48
CA GLY A 15 3.22 9.68 -12.74
C GLY A 15 2.07 9.13 -13.60
N ILE A 16 1.73 7.85 -13.46
CA ILE A 16 0.66 7.19 -14.22
C ILE A 16 -0.68 7.28 -13.48
N ILE A 17 -0.70 6.93 -12.19
CA ILE A 17 -1.95 6.76 -11.42
C ILE A 17 -2.22 7.90 -10.43
N GLY A 18 -1.30 8.85 -10.29
CA GLY A 18 -1.35 9.88 -9.25
C GLY A 18 -0.83 9.40 -7.89
N PRO A 19 -0.87 10.26 -6.87
CA PRO A 19 -0.33 9.96 -5.55
C PRO A 19 -1.16 8.89 -4.82
N VAL A 20 -0.49 7.86 -4.30
CA VAL A 20 -1.10 6.80 -3.49
C VAL A 20 -0.58 6.88 -2.05
N GLY A 21 -1.47 7.22 -1.12
CA GLY A 21 -1.16 7.28 0.30
C GLY A 21 -1.20 5.91 0.98
N PHE A 22 -0.43 5.77 2.07
CA PHE A 22 -0.40 4.62 3.00
C PHE A 22 0.08 3.27 2.45
N LEU A 23 0.00 3.00 1.15
CA LEU A 23 0.37 1.70 0.59
C LEU A 23 1.82 1.31 0.92
N GLY A 24 2.75 2.27 0.81
CA GLY A 24 4.17 2.08 1.14
C GLY A 24 4.46 1.84 2.62
N LEU A 25 3.49 2.09 3.52
CA LEU A 25 3.60 1.81 4.95
C LEU A 25 2.93 0.48 5.30
N VAL A 26 1.74 0.23 4.76
CA VAL A 26 0.92 -0.94 5.10
C VAL A 26 1.49 -2.22 4.49
N ALA A 27 1.82 -2.21 3.19
CA ALA A 27 2.27 -3.40 2.48
C ALA A 27 3.53 -4.05 3.10
N PRO A 28 4.64 -3.33 3.33
CA PRO A 28 5.82 -3.94 3.95
C PRO A 28 5.60 -4.31 5.43
N HIS A 29 4.69 -3.64 6.14
CA HIS A 29 4.39 -4.01 7.53
C HIS A 29 3.58 -5.31 7.60
N MET A 30 2.57 -5.47 6.74
CA MET A 30 1.83 -6.73 6.60
C MET A 30 2.74 -7.86 6.14
N ALA A 31 3.59 -7.61 5.14
CA ALA A 31 4.58 -8.59 4.67
C ALA A 31 5.50 -9.05 5.80
N ARG A 32 6.01 -8.11 6.61
CA ARG A 32 6.91 -8.42 7.72
C ARG A 32 6.28 -9.32 8.78
N ARG A 33 4.96 -9.20 9.00
CA ARG A 33 4.22 -10.08 9.89
C ARG A 33 4.01 -11.48 9.31
N LEU A 34 3.93 -11.60 7.99
CA LEU A 34 3.68 -12.88 7.31
C LEU A 34 4.95 -13.69 7.06
N VAL A 35 6.03 -13.05 6.61
CA VAL A 35 7.28 -13.73 6.20
C VAL A 35 8.50 -13.39 7.07
N GLY A 36 8.32 -12.55 8.09
CA GLY A 36 9.40 -12.11 8.98
C GLY A 36 10.24 -10.96 8.41
N GLY A 37 11.40 -10.71 9.04
CA GLY A 37 12.25 -9.54 8.76
C GLY A 37 13.30 -9.72 7.66
N HIS A 38 13.48 -10.93 7.11
CA HIS A 38 14.51 -11.20 6.11
C HIS A 38 14.15 -10.58 4.76
N HIS A 39 15.01 -9.68 4.26
CA HIS A 39 14.77 -8.89 3.05
C HIS A 39 14.49 -9.73 1.79
N GLN A 40 15.12 -10.90 1.68
CA GLN A 40 14.93 -11.82 0.55
C GLN A 40 13.48 -12.30 0.41
N HIS A 41 12.78 -12.54 1.51
CA HIS A 41 11.36 -12.92 1.51
C HIS A 41 10.44 -11.72 1.64
N LEU A 42 10.88 -10.70 2.41
CA LEU A 42 10.09 -9.51 2.70
C LEU A 42 9.81 -8.69 1.44
N LEU A 43 10.80 -8.47 0.57
CA LEU A 43 10.63 -7.68 -0.65
C LEU A 43 9.58 -8.29 -1.60
N PRO A 44 9.66 -9.56 -2.02
CA PRO A 44 8.63 -10.16 -2.87
C PRO A 44 7.26 -10.22 -2.18
N ALA A 45 7.20 -10.53 -0.89
CA ALA A 45 5.94 -10.52 -0.15
C ALA A 45 5.30 -9.11 -0.10
N ALA A 46 6.11 -8.07 0.13
CA ALA A 46 5.63 -6.68 0.15
C ALA A 46 5.15 -6.22 -1.23
N MET A 47 5.83 -6.63 -2.31
CA MET A 47 5.39 -6.35 -3.67
C MET A 47 4.03 -6.99 -3.97
N LEU A 48 3.86 -8.27 -3.64
CA LEU A 48 2.60 -9.00 -3.87
C LEU A 48 1.44 -8.44 -3.04
N ILE A 49 1.66 -8.16 -1.76
CA ILE A 49 0.65 -7.59 -0.87
C ILE A 49 0.28 -6.17 -1.33
N GLY A 50 1.27 -5.36 -1.71
CA GLY A 50 1.03 -4.02 -2.24
C GLY A 50 0.20 -4.04 -3.53
N ALA A 51 0.54 -4.93 -4.46
CA ALA A 51 -0.21 -5.10 -5.70
C ALA A 51 -1.66 -5.55 -5.44
N LEU A 52 -1.86 -6.53 -4.56
CA LEU A 52 -3.19 -7.03 -4.20
C LEU A 52 -4.04 -5.93 -3.54
N LEU A 53 -3.47 -5.19 -2.58
CA LEU A 53 -4.17 -4.08 -1.90
C LEU A 53 -4.58 -2.99 -2.89
N LEU A 54 -3.69 -2.64 -3.82
CA LEU A 54 -3.98 -1.60 -4.81
C LEU A 54 -5.05 -2.04 -5.80
N VAL A 55 -5.00 -3.27 -6.31
CA VAL A 55 -6.03 -3.82 -7.22
C VAL A 55 -7.39 -3.88 -6.53
N LEU A 56 -7.45 -4.31 -5.28
CA LEU A 56 -8.69 -4.32 -4.50
C LEU A 56 -9.22 -2.91 -4.27
N ALA A 57 -8.34 -1.95 -3.94
CA ALA A 57 -8.74 -0.56 -3.78
C ALA A 57 -9.23 0.07 -5.10
N ASP A 58 -8.56 -0.18 -6.23
CA ASP A 58 -9.01 0.32 -7.53
C ASP A 58 -10.36 -0.30 -7.93
N THR A 59 -10.50 -1.62 -7.76
CA THR A 59 -11.76 -2.33 -8.07
C THR A 59 -12.90 -1.77 -7.24
N LEU A 60 -12.72 -1.65 -5.92
CA LEU A 60 -13.74 -1.09 -5.03
C LEU A 60 -14.04 0.38 -5.36
N GLY A 61 -13.02 1.17 -5.70
CA GLY A 61 -13.16 2.59 -6.04
C GLY A 61 -14.00 2.82 -7.29
N ARG A 62 -13.92 1.90 -8.25
CA ARG A 62 -14.75 1.91 -9.47
C ARG A 62 -16.16 1.37 -9.22
N THR A 63 -16.33 0.38 -8.34
CA THR A 63 -17.63 -0.28 -8.15
C THR A 63 -18.55 0.41 -7.14
N LEU A 64 -18.02 1.10 -6.13
CA LEU A 64 -18.82 1.59 -5.00
C LEU A 64 -19.76 2.75 -5.35
N ILE A 65 -19.35 3.66 -6.25
CA ILE A 65 -20.11 4.89 -6.57
C ILE A 65 -20.26 5.07 -8.09
N ALA A 66 -20.38 3.98 -8.85
CA ALA A 66 -20.59 4.07 -10.30
C ALA A 66 -21.79 5.00 -10.62
N PRO A 67 -21.66 5.98 -11.56
CA PRO A 67 -20.58 6.17 -12.54
C PRO A 67 -19.40 7.05 -12.08
N SER A 68 -19.41 7.55 -10.85
CA SER A 68 -18.31 8.33 -10.27
C SER A 68 -17.24 7.40 -9.69
N GLU A 69 -15.99 7.61 -10.09
CA GLU A 69 -14.88 6.79 -9.60
C GLU A 69 -14.23 7.45 -8.38
N ILE A 70 -14.03 6.66 -7.32
CA ILE A 70 -13.20 7.07 -6.19
C ILE A 70 -11.73 6.77 -6.54
N PRO A 71 -10.82 7.75 -6.45
CA PRO A 71 -9.40 7.50 -6.64
C PRO A 71 -8.88 6.41 -5.70
N ALA A 72 -8.16 5.43 -6.24
CA ALA A 72 -7.63 4.30 -5.47
C ALA A 72 -6.79 4.76 -4.26
N GLY A 73 -6.03 5.86 -4.40
CA GLY A 73 -5.23 6.44 -3.32
C GLY A 73 -6.04 6.92 -2.10
N ILE A 74 -7.30 7.32 -2.30
CA ILE A 74 -8.20 7.67 -1.19
C ILE A 74 -8.65 6.40 -0.49
N LEU A 75 -9.06 5.37 -1.23
CA LEU A 75 -9.48 4.10 -0.62
C LEU A 75 -8.34 3.42 0.13
N THR A 76 -7.12 3.42 -0.40
CA THR A 76 -5.96 2.88 0.33
C THR A 76 -5.67 3.65 1.61
N ALA A 77 -5.90 4.96 1.64
CA ALA A 77 -5.74 5.77 2.86
C ALA A 77 -6.86 5.50 3.88
N VAL A 78 -8.11 5.38 3.43
CA VAL A 78 -9.27 5.04 4.28
C VAL A 78 -9.10 3.68 4.96
N ILE A 79 -8.49 2.71 4.27
CA ILE A 79 -8.19 1.38 4.84
C ILE A 79 -6.91 1.41 5.67
N GLY A 80 -5.88 2.09 5.18
CA GLY A 80 -4.55 2.09 5.79
C GLY A 80 -4.47 2.86 7.10
N ALA A 81 -5.18 3.99 7.23
CA ALA A 81 -5.15 4.80 8.44
C ALA A 81 -5.74 4.08 9.67
N PRO A 82 -6.93 3.45 9.62
CA PRO A 82 -7.44 2.64 10.73
C PRO A 82 -6.53 1.48 11.09
N TYR A 83 -5.95 0.78 10.10
CA TYR A 83 -5.00 -0.30 10.36
C TYR A 83 -3.77 0.20 11.12
N PHE A 84 -3.22 1.35 10.72
CA PHE A 84 -2.06 1.94 11.37
C PHE A 84 -2.38 2.44 12.79
N LEU A 85 -3.56 3.03 13.00
CA LEU A 85 -4.01 3.45 14.33
C LEU A 85 -4.20 2.27 15.27
N TRP A 86 -4.84 1.19 14.79
CA TRP A 86 -5.00 -0.04 15.57
C TRP A 86 -3.65 -0.65 15.94
N LEU A 87 -2.71 -0.67 14.98
CA LEU A 87 -1.35 -1.14 15.20
C LEU A 87 -0.64 -0.33 16.29
N LEU A 88 -0.71 1.00 16.22
CA LEU A 88 -0.10 1.90 17.18
C LEU A 88 -0.70 1.74 18.58
N ALA A 89 -2.03 1.60 18.67
CA ALA A 89 -2.71 1.36 19.93
C ALA A 89 -2.24 0.07 20.61
N ARG A 90 -1.93 -0.97 19.82
CA ARG A 90 -1.44 -2.25 20.34
C ARG A 90 0.00 -2.20 20.86
N PHE A 91 0.86 -1.33 20.33
CA PHE A 91 2.25 -1.19 20.80
C PHE A 91 2.39 -0.34 22.07
N LYS A 92 1.31 0.34 22.49
CA LYS A 92 1.31 1.21 23.67
C LYS A 92 0.90 0.51 24.97
N GLY A 93 0.67 -0.80 24.95
CA GLY A 93 0.45 -1.65 26.13
C GLY A 93 1.49 -2.76 26.19
#